data_AF-A0A7V5PM52-F1
#
_entry.id   AF-A0A7V5PM52-F1
#
_cell.length_a   1.000
_cell.length_b   1.000
_cell.length_c   1.000
_cell.angle_alpha   90.00
_cell.angle_beta   90.00
_cell.angle_gamma   90.00
#
_symmetry.space_group_name_H-M   'P 1'
#
loop_
_entity.id
_entity.type
_entity.pdbx_description
1 polymer ?
#
loop_
_entity_poly.entity_id
_entity_poly.type
_entity_poly.pdbx_seq_one_letter_code
_entity_poly.pdbx_strand_id
1 'polypeptide(L)'
;MEEQNNNRQKILSLVNTEFEIRPGKPYPFGANLVRGGINFAIYAPRARVLSLVVFDRCSTDVLMEFPLDARLNRTGDVWHAFIAGLDAGIRYGYRVICDADFKDPSPACKGEVILLDPYAKATCGGDTWGRPLKIERDGKEHTFRLSLIVDDYFDWGND
;
A
#
# COMPACT_ATOMS: atom_id res chain seq x y z
N MET A 1 2.76 -25.76 13.51
CA MET A 1 2.59 -25.89 12.04
C MET A 1 1.12 -25.85 11.62
N GLU A 2 0.16 -26.32 12.42
CA GLU A 2 -1.28 -26.25 12.10
C GLU A 2 -1.89 -24.84 12.18
N GLU A 3 -1.34 -23.95 13.01
CA GLU A 3 -1.90 -22.62 13.27
C GLU A 3 -1.74 -21.64 12.08
N GLN A 4 -0.65 -21.76 11.31
CA GLN A 4 -0.43 -21.00 10.06
C GLN A 4 -1.38 -21.43 8.95
N ASN A 5 -1.73 -22.73 8.89
CA ASN A 5 -2.63 -23.26 7.87
C ASN A 5 -4.09 -22.87 8.16
N ASN A 6 -4.45 -22.82 9.45
CA ASN A 6 -5.78 -22.42 9.91
C ASN A 6 -6.04 -20.92 9.69
N ASN A 7 -5.02 -20.06 9.87
CA ASN A 7 -5.12 -18.63 9.54
C ASN A 7 -5.25 -18.40 8.03
N ARG A 8 -4.50 -19.13 7.20
CA ARG A 8 -4.60 -19.03 5.73
C ARG A 8 -5.99 -19.46 5.23
N GLN A 9 -6.59 -20.49 5.82
CA GLN A 9 -7.95 -20.94 5.48
C GLN A 9 -9.04 -19.99 6.00
N LYS A 10 -8.90 -19.44 7.21
CA LYS A 10 -9.79 -18.37 7.72
C LYS A 10 -9.73 -17.12 6.85
N ILE A 11 -8.55 -16.75 6.36
CA ILE A 11 -8.35 -15.60 5.47
C ILE A 11 -8.97 -15.87 4.09
N LEU A 12 -8.80 -17.05 3.51
CA LEU A 12 -9.48 -17.42 2.25
C LEU A 12 -11.01 -17.41 2.38
N SER A 13 -11.55 -17.66 3.59
CA SER A 13 -13.00 -17.56 3.85
C SER A 13 -13.51 -16.13 4.11
N LEU A 14 -12.62 -15.20 4.45
CA LEU A 14 -12.92 -13.77 4.60
C LEU A 14 -12.67 -12.98 3.30
N VAL A 15 -11.83 -13.52 2.41
CA VAL A 15 -11.65 -13.07 1.03
C VAL A 15 -12.71 -13.77 0.18
N ASN A 16 -13.96 -13.36 0.32
CA ASN A 16 -14.86 -13.48 -0.81
C ASN A 16 -14.35 -12.46 -1.85
N THR A 17 -14.18 -12.85 -3.11
CA THR A 17 -13.87 -11.99 -4.30
C THR A 17 -12.40 -12.00 -4.79
N GLU A 18 -12.24 -12.30 -6.08
CA GLU A 18 -11.03 -12.06 -6.88
C GLU A 18 -10.62 -10.58 -6.77
N PHE A 19 -9.41 -10.27 -6.29
CA PHE A 19 -8.90 -8.90 -6.32
C PHE A 19 -8.67 -8.49 -7.78
N GLU A 20 -9.50 -7.58 -8.27
CA GLU A 20 -9.37 -7.04 -9.62
C GLU A 20 -8.65 -5.68 -9.55
N ILE A 21 -7.50 -5.59 -10.23
CA ILE A 21 -6.81 -4.34 -10.45
C ILE A 21 -7.29 -3.69 -11.75
N ARG A 22 -7.68 -2.43 -11.65
CA ARG A 22 -8.07 -1.58 -12.78
C ARG A 22 -7.21 -0.32 -12.81
N PRO A 23 -7.18 0.43 -13.92
CA PRO A 23 -6.44 1.68 -14.03
C PRO A 23 -6.74 2.67 -12.90
N GLY A 24 -7.99 2.81 -12.46
CA GLY A 24 -8.34 3.83 -11.47
C GLY A 24 -8.23 5.25 -12.04
N LYS A 25 -8.03 6.24 -11.16
CA LYS A 25 -7.99 7.66 -11.49
C LYS A 25 -6.79 8.36 -10.86
N PRO A 26 -6.14 9.32 -11.54
CA PRO A 26 -4.99 10.07 -11.02
C PRO A 26 -5.33 11.04 -9.88
N TYR A 27 -6.61 11.25 -9.59
CA TYR A 27 -7.06 12.13 -8.51
C TYR A 27 -8.33 11.57 -7.88
N PRO A 28 -8.56 11.78 -6.57
CA PRO A 28 -7.70 12.43 -5.57
C PRO A 28 -6.43 11.64 -5.22
N PHE A 29 -5.39 12.35 -4.76
CA PHE A 29 -4.15 11.74 -4.27
C PHE A 29 -4.36 10.94 -2.98
N GLY A 30 -3.49 9.96 -2.76
CA GLY A 30 -3.55 8.99 -1.68
C GLY A 30 -4.52 7.84 -1.95
N ALA A 31 -4.75 7.03 -0.93
CA ALA A 31 -5.78 6.00 -0.92
C ALA A 31 -7.14 6.59 -0.57
N ASN A 32 -8.11 6.43 -1.47
CA ASN A 32 -9.46 6.93 -1.33
C ASN A 32 -10.47 5.80 -1.50
N LEU A 33 -11.29 5.59 -0.47
CA LEU A 33 -12.36 4.62 -0.48
C LEU A 33 -13.42 5.07 -1.48
N VAL A 34 -13.78 4.19 -2.42
CA VAL A 34 -14.82 4.43 -3.40
C VAL A 34 -15.75 3.23 -3.45
N ARG A 35 -16.93 3.35 -4.09
CA ARG A 35 -17.88 2.25 -4.13
C ARG A 35 -17.24 1.00 -4.77
N GLY A 36 -17.13 -0.06 -3.98
CA GLY A 36 -16.63 -1.38 -4.41
C GLY A 36 -15.11 -1.57 -4.35
N GLY A 37 -14.34 -0.59 -3.81
CA GLY A 37 -12.90 -0.76 -3.65
C GLY A 37 -12.17 0.53 -3.29
N ILE A 38 -10.89 0.59 -3.62
CA ILE A 38 -10.02 1.73 -3.24
C ILE A 38 -9.28 2.24 -4.47
N ASN A 39 -9.33 3.56 -4.66
CA ASN A 39 -8.52 4.25 -5.65
C ASN A 39 -7.24 4.78 -4.99
N PHE A 40 -6.10 4.37 -5.51
CA PHE A 40 -4.77 4.86 -5.13
C PHE A 40 -4.29 5.84 -6.19
N ALA A 41 -3.74 6.98 -5.79
CA ALA A 41 -3.02 7.87 -6.69
C ALA A 41 -1.82 8.53 -5.98
N ILE A 42 -0.64 8.42 -6.59
CA ILE A 42 0.61 8.95 -6.03
C ILE A 42 1.43 9.64 -7.12
N TYR A 43 1.97 10.81 -6.77
CA TYR A 43 2.91 11.52 -7.63
C TYR A 43 4.31 10.90 -7.51
N ALA A 44 4.83 10.34 -8.60
CA ALA A 44 6.14 9.70 -8.64
C ALA A 44 6.77 9.85 -10.05
N PRO A 45 7.27 11.05 -10.41
CA PRO A 45 7.76 11.37 -11.76
C PRO A 45 8.97 10.53 -12.18
N ARG A 46 9.84 10.22 -11.21
CA ARG A 46 11.10 9.47 -11.40
C ARG A 46 10.94 7.95 -11.28
N ALA A 47 9.74 7.47 -10.97
CA ALA A 47 9.49 6.04 -10.87
C ALA A 47 9.44 5.44 -12.28
N ARG A 48 10.26 4.43 -12.51
CA ARG A 48 10.21 3.54 -13.69
C ARG A 48 9.24 2.40 -13.46
N VAL A 49 9.28 1.83 -12.26
CA VAL A 49 8.39 0.77 -11.79
C VAL A 49 7.87 1.18 -10.44
N LEU A 50 6.56 1.03 -10.25
CA LEU A 50 5.89 1.28 -8.99
C LEU A 50 5.00 0.09 -8.67
N SER A 51 5.23 -0.54 -7.52
CA SER A 51 4.36 -1.59 -7.00
C SER A 51 3.62 -1.10 -5.77
N LEU A 52 2.33 -1.38 -5.70
CA LEU A 52 1.52 -1.22 -4.50
C LEU A 52 1.63 -2.49 -3.65
N VAL A 53 2.14 -2.36 -2.43
CA VAL A 53 2.32 -3.47 -1.50
C VAL A 53 1.26 -3.38 -0.43
N VAL A 54 0.42 -4.42 -0.34
CA VAL A 54 -0.66 -4.55 0.64
C VAL A 54 -0.22 -5.53 1.71
N PHE A 55 -0.52 -5.20 2.96
CA PHE A 55 -0.15 -5.97 4.14
C PHE A 55 -1.38 -6.54 4.84
N ASP A 56 -1.16 -7.60 5.62
CA ASP A 56 -2.19 -8.13 6.50
C ASP A 56 -2.58 -7.09 7.57
N ARG A 57 -3.85 -7.07 7.95
CA ARG A 57 -4.39 -6.17 8.97
C ARG A 57 -3.81 -6.41 10.36
N CYS A 58 -3.37 -7.63 10.64
CA CYS A 58 -2.93 -8.05 11.96
C CYS A 58 -1.45 -8.45 12.02
N SER A 59 -0.76 -8.56 10.88
CA SER A 59 0.67 -8.91 10.84
C SER A 59 1.52 -7.88 10.11
N THR A 60 2.83 -8.11 10.12
CA THR A 60 3.82 -7.35 9.36
C THR A 60 4.09 -7.96 7.98
N ASP A 61 3.38 -9.04 7.63
CA ASP A 61 3.58 -9.80 6.40
C ASP A 61 2.94 -9.10 5.21
N VAL A 62 3.61 -9.21 4.06
CA VAL A 62 3.05 -8.78 2.79
C VAL A 62 1.95 -9.75 2.40
N LEU A 63 0.74 -9.24 2.22
CA LEU A 63 -0.40 -10.01 1.73
C LEU A 63 -0.31 -10.16 0.21
N MET A 64 -0.06 -9.05 -0.49
CA MET A 64 0.02 -9.03 -1.94
C MET A 64 0.84 -7.84 -2.42
N GLU A 65 1.56 -8.01 -3.54
CA GLU A 65 2.26 -6.94 -4.24
C GLU A 65 1.68 -6.81 -5.66
N PHE A 66 1.22 -5.61 -6.00
CA PHE A 66 0.62 -5.30 -7.29
C PHE A 66 1.56 -4.41 -8.10
N PRO A 67 2.28 -4.96 -9.09
CA PRO A 67 3.06 -4.14 -10.01
C PRO A 67 2.13 -3.31 -10.89
N LEU A 68 2.32 -1.99 -10.95
CA LEU A 68 1.51 -1.12 -11.79
C LEU A 68 2.09 -1.04 -13.21
N ASP A 69 1.21 -1.17 -14.21
CA ASP A 69 1.59 -0.99 -15.61
C ASP A 69 1.72 0.49 -15.95
N ALA A 70 2.92 0.95 -16.32
CA ALA A 70 3.19 2.36 -16.64
C ALA A 70 2.35 2.92 -17.82
N ARG A 71 1.73 2.07 -18.66
CA ARG A 71 0.86 2.51 -19.77
C ARG A 71 -0.59 2.67 -19.35
N LEU A 72 -1.06 1.87 -18.39
CA LEU A 72 -2.46 1.84 -17.95
C LEU A 72 -2.67 2.60 -16.64
N ASN A 73 -1.69 2.53 -15.75
CA ASN A 73 -1.76 2.97 -14.36
C ASN A 73 -0.91 4.22 -14.11
N ARG A 74 -0.61 5.01 -15.16
CA ARG A 74 0.11 6.27 -15.06
C ARG A 74 -0.47 7.30 -16.02
N THR A 75 -0.81 8.47 -15.49
CA THR A 75 -1.22 9.65 -16.26
C THR A 75 -0.26 10.79 -15.94
N GLY A 76 0.57 11.17 -16.92
CA GLY A 76 1.67 12.11 -16.68
C GLY A 76 2.67 11.54 -15.66
N ASP A 77 2.83 12.23 -14.53
CA ASP A 77 3.73 11.81 -13.44
C ASP A 77 3.00 11.20 -12.24
N VAL A 78 1.70 10.97 -12.39
CA VAL A 78 0.86 10.39 -11.35
C VAL A 78 0.60 8.93 -11.67
N TRP A 79 1.00 8.06 -10.76
CA TRP A 79 0.67 6.64 -10.77
C TRP A 79 -0.65 6.43 -10.06
N HIS A 80 -1.50 5.58 -10.61
CA HIS A 80 -2.82 5.35 -10.07
C HIS A 80 -3.30 3.91 -10.33
N ALA A 81 -4.08 3.39 -9.40
CA ALA A 81 -4.70 2.08 -9.53
C ALA A 81 -6.01 2.04 -8.74
N PHE A 82 -6.98 1.30 -9.24
CA PHE A 82 -8.17 0.94 -8.47
C PHE A 82 -8.14 -0.54 -8.16
N ILE A 83 -8.30 -0.90 -6.89
CA ILE A 83 -8.39 -2.31 -6.47
C ILE A 83 -9.80 -2.56 -5.95
N ALA A 84 -10.52 -3.45 -6.63
CA ALA A 84 -11.83 -3.92 -6.20
C ALA A 84 -11.69 -4.91 -5.02
N GLY A 85 -12.64 -4.86 -4.10
CA GLY A 85 -12.70 -5.81 -2.96
C GLY A 85 -11.78 -5.48 -1.78
N LEU A 86 -11.01 -4.38 -1.85
CA LEU A 86 -10.36 -3.82 -0.66
C LEU A 86 -11.33 -2.92 0.12
N ASP A 87 -11.14 -2.90 1.45
CA ASP A 87 -11.94 -2.13 2.39
C ASP A 87 -11.04 -1.39 3.40
N ALA A 88 -11.63 -0.55 4.25
CA ALA A 88 -10.93 0.17 5.29
C ALA A 88 -10.19 -0.75 6.29
N GLY A 89 -9.15 -0.19 6.92
CA GLY A 89 -8.28 -0.91 7.86
C GLY A 89 -7.14 -1.69 7.20
N ILE A 90 -7.07 -1.72 5.86
CA ILE A 90 -5.96 -2.31 5.12
C ILE A 90 -4.72 -1.41 5.21
N ARG A 91 -3.57 -2.05 5.39
CA ARG A 91 -2.27 -1.40 5.47
C ARG A 91 -1.56 -1.53 4.12
N TYR A 92 -0.91 -0.47 3.68
CA TYR A 92 -0.22 -0.45 2.39
C TYR A 92 1.04 0.40 2.40
N GLY A 93 1.85 0.23 1.35
CA GLY A 93 2.97 1.09 1.01
C GLY A 93 3.38 0.89 -0.45
N TYR A 94 4.40 1.61 -0.89
CA TYR A 94 4.87 1.55 -2.27
C TYR A 94 6.30 1.04 -2.36
N ARG A 95 6.56 0.16 -3.32
CA ARG A 95 7.92 -0.19 -3.74
C ARG A 95 8.21 0.55 -5.04
N VAL A 96 9.29 1.33 -5.07
CA VAL A 96 9.61 2.18 -6.22
C VAL A 96 10.97 1.78 -6.76
N ILE A 97 11.06 1.61 -8.08
CA ILE A 97 12.34 1.53 -8.79
C ILE A 97 12.40 2.76 -9.68
N CYS A 98 13.39 3.63 -9.43
CA CYS A 98 13.57 4.86 -10.19
C CYS A 98 14.28 4.61 -11.53
N ASP A 99 14.21 5.58 -12.43
CA ASP A 99 14.94 5.54 -13.69
C ASP A 99 16.47 5.48 -13.47
N ALA A 100 17.19 4.81 -14.38
CA ALA A 100 18.62 4.56 -14.22
C ALA A 100 19.50 5.82 -14.34
N ASP A 101 19.00 6.87 -15.01
CA ASP A 101 19.65 8.17 -15.12
C ASP A 101 19.46 9.01 -13.84
N PHE A 102 18.47 8.68 -13.02
CA PHE A 102 18.26 9.27 -11.71
C PHE A 102 19.22 8.66 -10.70
N LYS A 103 20.37 9.33 -10.52
CA LYS A 103 21.44 8.93 -9.59
C LYS A 103 21.11 9.23 -8.12
N ASP A 104 20.03 8.65 -7.61
CA ASP A 104 19.77 8.63 -6.17
C ASP A 104 20.39 7.34 -5.56
N PRO A 105 21.37 7.45 -4.65
CA PRO A 105 21.95 6.29 -3.98
C PRO A 105 20.99 5.60 -2.99
N SER A 106 19.85 6.23 -2.67
CA SER A 106 18.91 5.77 -1.66
C SER A 106 18.40 4.34 -1.93
N PRO A 107 18.15 3.55 -0.87
CA PRO A 107 17.49 2.25 -1.02
C PRO A 107 16.05 2.37 -1.51
N ALA A 108 15.43 3.56 -1.36
CA ALA A 108 14.09 3.88 -1.82
C ALA A 108 13.95 3.76 -3.34
N CYS A 109 14.89 4.34 -4.09
CA CYS A 109 14.87 4.29 -5.55
C CYS A 109 15.31 2.94 -6.14
N LYS A 110 15.84 2.03 -5.32
CA LYS A 110 16.26 0.68 -5.72
C LYS A 110 15.17 -0.38 -5.47
N GLY A 111 14.04 0.02 -4.88
CA GLY A 111 12.97 -0.89 -4.49
C GLY A 111 13.33 -1.78 -3.30
N GLU A 112 14.37 -1.44 -2.53
CA GLU A 112 14.85 -2.25 -1.40
C GLU A 112 14.05 -2.00 -0.12
N VAL A 113 13.29 -0.91 -0.06
CA VAL A 113 12.44 -0.53 1.08
C VAL A 113 11.02 -0.26 0.62
N ILE A 114 10.07 -0.38 1.54
CA ILE A 114 8.68 0.02 1.31
C ILE A 114 8.49 1.45 1.79
N LEU A 115 7.97 2.28 0.92
CA LEU A 115 7.74 3.71 1.14
C LEU A 115 6.31 3.96 1.64
N LEU A 116 6.20 4.95 2.51
CA LEU A 116 4.92 5.50 2.93
C LEU A 116 4.28 6.32 1.82
N ASP A 117 2.95 6.38 1.83
CA ASP A 117 2.21 7.31 0.98
C ASP A 117 2.31 8.71 1.59
N PRO A 118 2.83 9.73 0.87
CA PRO A 118 2.85 11.11 1.35
C PRO A 118 1.45 11.66 1.65
N TYR A 119 0.42 11.09 1.03
CA TYR A 119 -0.98 11.45 1.18
C TYR A 119 -1.75 10.47 2.08
N ALA A 120 -1.06 9.64 2.86
CA ALA A 120 -1.69 8.75 3.84
C ALA A 120 -2.47 9.56 4.88
N LYS A 121 -3.75 9.22 5.07
CA LYS A 121 -4.62 9.83 6.10
C LYS A 121 -4.29 9.31 7.50
N ALA A 122 -3.76 8.10 7.60
CA ALA A 122 -3.27 7.52 8.84
C ALA A 122 -2.02 6.65 8.58
N THR A 123 -1.21 6.43 9.61
CA THR A 123 -0.03 5.53 9.56
C THR A 123 -0.04 4.57 10.74
N CYS A 124 0.58 3.41 10.58
CA CYS A 124 0.72 2.39 11.63
C CYS A 124 2.17 1.89 11.77
N GLY A 125 2.45 1.12 12.82
CA GLY A 125 3.79 0.56 13.12
C GLY A 125 4.68 1.43 14.01
N GLY A 126 4.13 2.52 14.56
CA GLY A 126 4.79 3.41 15.52
C GLY A 126 4.00 3.55 16.82
N ASP A 127 3.33 2.50 17.25
CA ASP A 127 2.44 2.46 18.42
C ASP A 127 3.16 2.77 19.74
N THR A 128 4.43 2.38 19.86
CA THR A 128 5.22 2.61 21.08
C THR A 128 6.24 3.72 20.88
N TRP A 129 6.07 4.83 21.61
CA TRP A 129 6.98 5.97 21.57
C TRP A 129 8.42 5.56 21.93
N GLY A 130 9.39 6.03 21.14
CA GLY A 130 10.82 5.74 21.35
C GLY A 130 11.23 4.28 21.10
N ARG A 131 10.30 3.41 20.68
CA ARG A 131 10.56 1.99 20.39
C ARG A 131 10.01 1.64 19.01
N PRO A 132 10.72 2.01 17.93
CA PRO A 132 10.27 1.67 16.59
C PRO A 132 10.21 0.15 16.42
N LEU A 133 9.12 -0.37 15.85
CA LEU A 133 9.05 -1.77 15.47
C LEU A 133 10.05 -2.03 14.36
N LYS A 134 10.98 -2.95 14.60
CA LYS A 134 11.99 -3.39 13.64
C LYS A 134 11.59 -4.76 13.11
N ILE A 135 11.63 -4.92 11.80
CA ILE A 135 11.36 -6.18 11.12
C ILE A 135 12.55 -6.55 10.25
N GLU A 136 12.80 -7.84 10.10
CA GLU A 136 13.76 -8.34 9.12
C GLU A 136 13.02 -8.71 7.83
N ARG A 137 13.46 -8.17 6.71
CA ARG A 137 12.94 -8.47 5.37
C ARG A 137 14.06 -8.40 4.36
N ASP A 138 14.13 -9.41 3.48
CA ASP A 138 15.17 -9.53 2.45
C ASP A 138 16.59 -9.50 3.05
N GLY A 139 16.75 -10.07 4.26
CA GLY A 139 18.03 -10.09 5.00
C GLY A 139 18.50 -8.72 5.51
N LYS A 140 17.60 -7.73 5.57
CA LYS A 140 17.87 -6.39 6.09
C LYS A 140 16.86 -6.03 7.18
N GLU A 141 17.33 -5.28 8.18
CA GLU A 141 16.45 -4.71 9.20
C GLU A 141 15.78 -3.44 8.66
N HIS A 142 14.46 -3.35 8.80
CA HIS A 142 13.65 -2.20 8.40
C HIS A 142 12.84 -1.70 9.58
N THR A 143 12.65 -0.38 9.67
CA THR A 143 11.63 0.19 10.56
C THR A 143 10.26 -0.02 9.93
N PHE A 144 9.34 -0.66 10.65
CA PHE A 144 8.01 -0.95 10.15
C PHE A 144 7.10 0.27 10.31
N ARG A 145 6.87 0.99 9.23
CA ARG A 145 5.86 2.05 9.15
C ARG A 145 5.09 1.90 7.85
N LEU A 146 3.77 1.86 7.94
CA LEU A 146 2.89 1.70 6.78
C LEU A 146 1.77 2.73 6.79
N SER A 147 1.25 3.01 5.60
CA SER A 147 0.04 3.79 5.42
C SER A 147 -1.16 2.93 5.81
N LEU A 148 -2.15 3.52 6.46
CA LEU A 148 -3.40 2.86 6.83
C LEU A 148 -4.55 3.51 6.07
N ILE A 149 -5.38 2.68 5.46
CA ILE A 149 -6.64 3.11 4.84
C ILE A 149 -7.64 3.30 5.97
N VAL A 150 -8.17 4.51 6.08
CA VAL A 150 -9.23 4.87 7.01
C VAL A 150 -10.52 5.15 6.24
N ASP A 151 -11.64 4.84 6.89
CA ASP A 151 -12.93 5.32 6.42
C ASP A 151 -13.07 6.78 6.86
N ASP A 152 -13.32 7.66 5.89
CA ASP A 152 -13.49 9.09 6.13
C ASP A 152 -14.98 9.47 6.27
N TYR A 153 -15.89 8.49 6.24
CA TYR A 153 -17.29 8.76 6.51
C TYR A 153 -17.46 9.23 7.96
N PHE A 154 -17.57 10.55 8.10
CA PHE A 154 -17.91 11.20 9.35
C PHE A 154 -19.16 12.03 9.09
N ASP A 155 -20.31 11.50 9.49
CA ASP A 155 -21.55 12.27 9.49
C ASP A 155 -21.56 13.15 10.72
N TRP A 156 -21.40 14.46 10.51
CA TRP A 156 -21.54 15.45 11.56
C TRP A 156 -22.93 15.43 12.23
N GLY A 157 -23.86 14.59 11.78
CA GLY A 157 -25.25 14.60 12.20
C GLY A 157 -25.96 15.89 11.81
N ASN A 158 -27.27 15.96 12.06
CA ASN A 158 -27.99 17.23 12.06
C ASN A 158 -27.82 17.92 13.41
N ASP A 159 -26.58 18.32 13.73
CA ASP A 159 -26.31 19.19 14.89
C ASP A 159 -26.76 20.64 14.59
#